data_AF-A0A953YXC5-F1
#
_entry.id   AF-A0A953YXC5-F1
#
_cell.length_a   1.000
_cell.length_b   1.000
_cell.length_c   1.000
_cell.angle_alpha   90.00
_cell.angle_beta   90.00
_cell.angle_gamma   90.00
#
_symmetry.space_group_name_H-M   'P 1'
#
loop_
_entity.id
_entity.type
_entity.pdbx_description
1 polymer ?
#
loop_
_entity_poly.entity_id
_entity_poly.type
_entity_poly.pdbx_seq_one_letter_code
_entity_poly.pdbx_strand_id
1 'polypeptide(L)'
;MAEPLYIYNITLMLNRAAEKRTFTSNSHASAVVEVLEYISQTHAWVFAYVVMPDHIHILFGRRNKLDDVDNFAGRIKRMINKAFVRRNLAKLRWVDGCTKYDTKLNELRRTRDYILANPVRGRLVDHPEDWPYGGTPNPLPAGA
;
A
#
# COMPACT_ATOMS: atom_id res chain seq x y z
N MET A 1 -17.69 21.32 12.72
CA MET A 1 -17.86 20.08 11.92
C MET A 1 -16.47 19.49 11.72
N ALA A 2 -16.26 18.20 12.01
CA ALA A 2 -14.99 17.55 11.67
C ALA A 2 -14.81 17.61 10.15
N GLU A 3 -13.63 17.99 9.66
CA GLU A 3 -13.36 18.01 8.23
C GLU A 3 -13.53 16.61 7.62
N PRO A 4 -14.06 16.51 6.38
CA PRO A 4 -14.27 15.22 5.74
C PRO A 4 -12.93 14.51 5.50
N LEU A 5 -12.83 13.26 5.93
CA LEU A 5 -11.74 12.37 5.60
C LEU A 5 -12.18 11.45 4.46
N TYR A 6 -11.54 11.59 3.30
CA TYR A 6 -11.75 10.68 2.17
C TYR A 6 -10.86 9.46 2.34
N ILE A 7 -11.48 8.28 2.44
CA ILE A 7 -10.81 7.00 2.67
C ILE A 7 -10.62 6.30 1.32
N TYR A 8 -9.45 5.72 1.14
CA TYR A 8 -9.07 4.97 -0.05
C TYR A 8 -8.43 3.65 0.37
N ASN A 9 -9.03 2.55 -0.05
CA ASN A 9 -8.45 1.22 0.05
C ASN A 9 -8.13 0.75 -1.37
N ILE A 10 -6.84 0.62 -1.68
CA ILE A 10 -6.38 0.27 -3.02
C ILE A 10 -5.40 -0.87 -3.02
N THR A 11 -5.31 -1.56 -4.15
CA THR A 11 -4.28 -2.55 -4.43
C THR A 11 -3.53 -2.21 -5.71
N LEU A 12 -2.20 -2.18 -5.63
CA LEU A 12 -1.30 -1.98 -6.75
C LEU A 12 -0.76 -3.34 -7.19
N MET A 13 -1.10 -3.77 -8.40
CA MET A 13 -0.72 -5.08 -8.93
C MET A 13 0.50 -4.97 -9.84
N LEU A 14 1.45 -5.90 -9.69
CA LEU A 14 2.47 -6.14 -10.70
C LEU A 14 1.89 -6.89 -11.90
N ASN A 15 2.48 -6.69 -13.08
CA ASN A 15 2.15 -7.47 -14.25
C ASN A 15 2.75 -8.87 -14.12
N ARG A 16 1.95 -9.81 -13.60
CA ARG A 16 2.35 -11.21 -13.30
C ARG A 16 2.98 -11.97 -14.47
N ALA A 17 2.61 -11.65 -15.72
CA ALA A 17 3.17 -12.31 -16.89
C ALA A 17 4.65 -11.91 -17.11
N ALA A 18 5.03 -10.72 -16.68
CA ALA A 18 6.40 -10.21 -16.76
C ALA A 18 7.18 -10.31 -15.44
N GLU A 19 6.47 -10.42 -14.31
CA GLU A 19 7.01 -10.27 -12.94
C GLU A 19 6.70 -11.52 -12.12
N LYS A 20 7.46 -12.61 -12.32
CA LYS A 20 7.31 -13.82 -11.48
C LYS A 20 7.86 -13.54 -10.08
N ARG A 21 6.95 -13.25 -9.12
CA ARG A 21 7.20 -13.06 -7.68
C ARG A 21 8.18 -11.93 -7.34
N THR A 22 7.97 -10.75 -7.92
CA THR A 22 8.88 -9.60 -7.76
C THR A 22 8.58 -8.75 -6.52
N PHE A 23 8.74 -9.32 -5.32
CA PHE A 23 9.10 -8.66 -4.05
C PHE A 23 9.69 -9.70 -3.08
N THR A 24 10.36 -10.72 -3.63
CA THR A 24 10.84 -11.90 -2.87
C THR A 24 12.19 -11.70 -2.20
N SER A 25 12.92 -10.62 -2.53
CA SER A 25 14.14 -10.25 -1.84
C SER A 25 13.92 -9.05 -0.93
N ASN A 26 14.63 -9.03 0.19
CA ASN A 26 14.57 -7.94 1.18
C ASN A 26 14.85 -6.56 0.55
N SER A 27 15.70 -6.49 -0.49
CA SER A 27 16.05 -5.24 -1.17
C SER A 27 14.89 -4.62 -1.96
N HIS A 28 14.03 -5.44 -2.59
CA HIS A 28 12.87 -4.96 -3.34
C HIS A 28 11.77 -4.47 -2.40
N ALA A 29 11.39 -5.30 -1.43
CA ALA A 29 10.30 -4.99 -0.50
C ALA A 29 10.64 -3.76 0.38
N SER A 30 11.88 -3.66 0.88
CA SER A 30 12.31 -2.48 1.65
C SER A 30 12.28 -1.18 0.84
N ALA A 31 12.55 -1.21 -0.46
CA ALA A 31 12.42 -0.02 -1.31
C ALA A 31 10.97 0.45 -1.44
N VAL A 32 10.02 -0.48 -1.46
CA VAL A 32 8.60 -0.15 -1.44
C VAL A 32 8.21 0.44 -0.09
N VAL A 33 8.60 -0.21 1.00
CA VAL A 33 8.33 0.24 2.37
C VAL A 33 8.79 1.69 2.57
N GLU A 34 10.02 2.03 2.19
CA GLU A 34 10.53 3.40 2.29
C GLU A 34 9.67 4.43 1.54
N VAL A 35 9.16 4.06 0.36
CA VAL A 35 8.29 4.94 -0.42
C VAL A 35 6.93 5.11 0.27
N LEU A 36 6.36 4.05 0.84
CA LEU A 36 5.09 4.11 1.56
C LEU A 36 5.20 4.90 2.85
N GLU A 37 6.32 4.76 3.58
CA GLU A 37 6.64 5.58 4.75
C GLU A 37 6.82 7.05 4.38
N TYR A 38 7.52 7.35 3.30
CA TYR A 38 7.63 8.72 2.82
C TYR A 38 6.25 9.30 2.45
N ILE A 39 5.40 8.53 1.76
CA ILE A 39 4.02 8.93 1.41
C ILE A 39 3.18 9.21 2.67
N SER A 40 3.31 8.39 3.72
CA SER A 40 2.59 8.53 4.99
C SER A 40 2.91 9.87 5.70
N GLN A 41 4.10 10.40 5.46
CA GLN A 41 4.57 11.65 6.06
C GLN A 41 4.26 12.89 5.22
N THR A 42 4.02 12.74 3.91
CA THR A 42 4.05 13.89 2.98
C THR A 42 2.85 14.00 2.04
N HIS A 43 2.10 12.93 1.80
CA HIS A 43 1.06 12.91 0.75
C HIS A 43 -0.31 12.40 1.20
N ALA A 44 -0.36 11.50 2.19
CA ALA A 44 -1.59 10.89 2.68
C ALA A 44 -1.41 10.35 4.10
N TRP A 45 -2.52 10.23 4.85
CA TRP A 45 -2.56 9.48 6.11
C TRP A 45 -2.67 7.98 5.80
N VAL A 46 -1.57 7.24 5.83
CA VAL A 46 -1.55 5.79 5.57
C VAL A 46 -1.86 5.03 6.86
N PHE A 47 -3.03 4.40 6.92
CA PHE A 47 -3.51 3.64 8.07
C PHE A 47 -2.97 2.21 8.11
N ALA A 48 -2.77 1.62 6.94
CA ALA A 48 -2.19 0.30 6.78
C ALA A 48 -1.57 0.14 5.39
N TYR A 49 -0.52 -0.65 5.31
CA TYR A 49 -0.08 -1.25 4.05
C TYR A 49 0.47 -2.65 4.28
N VAL A 50 0.45 -3.47 3.23
CA VAL A 50 1.21 -4.72 3.14
C VAL A 50 1.78 -4.85 1.74
N VAL A 51 3.09 -5.07 1.64
CA VAL A 51 3.78 -5.46 0.41
C VAL A 51 3.75 -6.98 0.32
N MET A 52 2.89 -7.51 -0.54
CA MET A 52 2.83 -8.93 -0.88
C MET A 52 3.85 -9.22 -2.01
N PRO A 53 4.20 -10.50 -2.29
CA PRO A 53 5.21 -10.84 -3.30
C PRO A 53 4.96 -10.34 -4.73
N ASP A 54 3.72 -9.99 -5.07
CA ASP A 54 3.31 -9.57 -6.42
C ASP A 54 2.33 -8.38 -6.44
N HIS A 55 1.95 -7.84 -5.28
CA HIS A 55 1.04 -6.71 -5.17
C HIS A 55 1.21 -5.97 -3.85
N ILE A 56 0.63 -4.78 -3.74
CA ILE A 56 0.70 -3.95 -2.54
C ILE A 56 -0.71 -3.52 -2.16
N HIS A 57 -1.13 -3.80 -0.93
CA HIS A 57 -2.33 -3.23 -0.34
C HIS A 57 -2.00 -1.93 0.38
N ILE A 58 -2.82 -0.89 0.20
CA ILE A 58 -2.66 0.40 0.86
C ILE A 58 -4.04 0.92 1.28
N LEU A 59 -4.19 1.20 2.57
CA LEU A 59 -5.34 1.89 3.15
C LEU A 59 -4.90 3.25 3.64
N PHE A 60 -5.47 4.31 3.07
CA PHE A 60 -5.07 5.68 3.41
C PHE A 60 -6.24 6.66 3.37
N GLY A 61 -6.05 7.79 4.04
CA GLY A 61 -6.98 8.90 4.10
C GLY A 61 -6.38 10.19 3.56
N ARG A 62 -7.22 11.06 3.02
CA ARG A 62 -6.85 12.44 2.60
C ARG A 62 -7.93 13.43 3.00
N ARG A 63 -7.53 14.66 3.33
CA ARG A 63 -8.46 15.77 3.58
C ARG A 63 -9.14 16.25 2.31
N ASN A 64 -8.37 16.34 1.23
CA ASN A 64 -8.89 16.68 -0.09
C ASN A 64 -9.18 15.41 -0.86
N LYS A 65 -10.38 15.34 -1.44
CA LYS A 65 -10.76 14.26 -2.35
C LYS A 65 -9.76 14.19 -3.51
N LEU A 66 -9.36 12.99 -3.86
CA LEU A 66 -8.68 12.72 -5.11
C LEU A 66 -9.64 12.92 -6.27
N ASP A 67 -9.23 13.74 -7.23
CA ASP A 67 -9.94 13.85 -8.52
C ASP A 67 -9.93 12.50 -9.26
N ASP A 68 -8.78 11.82 -9.21
CA ASP A 68 -8.61 10.47 -9.74
C ASP A 68 -7.64 9.64 -8.88
N VAL A 69 -8.16 8.52 -8.39
CA VAL A 69 -7.41 7.56 -7.57
C VAL A 69 -6.34 6.84 -8.38
N ASP A 70 -6.58 6.58 -9.67
CA ASP A 70 -5.62 5.90 -10.54
C ASP A 70 -4.40 6.78 -10.83
N ASN A 71 -4.60 8.08 -11.01
CA ASN A 71 -3.50 9.05 -11.08
C ASN A 71 -2.65 9.07 -9.80
N PHE A 72 -3.26 9.01 -8.62
CA PHE A 72 -2.51 8.92 -7.36
C PHE A 72 -1.75 7.60 -7.25
N ALA A 73 -2.40 6.47 -7.58
CA ALA A 73 -1.74 5.16 -7.66
C ALA A 73 -0.54 5.17 -8.64
N GLY A 74 -0.69 5.81 -9.80
CA GLY A 74 0.38 5.99 -10.78
C GLY A 74 1.55 6.81 -10.25
N ARG A 75 1.30 7.83 -9.41
CA ARG A 75 2.35 8.58 -8.71
C ARG A 75 3.13 7.68 -7.74
N ILE A 76 2.44 6.86 -6.94
CA ILE A 76 3.06 5.91 -6.00
C ILE A 76 3.97 4.94 -6.77
N LYS A 77 3.45 4.29 -7.81
CA LYS A 77 4.21 3.35 -8.67
C LYS A 77 5.46 4.00 -9.28
N ARG A 78 5.36 5.25 -9.71
CA ARG A 78 6.50 6.02 -10.24
C ARG A 78 7.55 6.29 -9.17
N MET A 79 7.14 6.61 -7.95
CA MET A 79 8.04 6.80 -6.81
C MET A 79 8.77 5.50 -6.45
N ILE A 80 8.05 4.37 -6.43
CA ILE A 80 8.64 3.04 -6.23
C ILE A 80 9.68 2.75 -7.32
N ASN A 81 9.33 2.91 -8.60
CA ASN A 81 10.28 2.68 -9.70
C ASN A 81 11.50 3.61 -9.64
N LYS A 82 11.35 4.85 -9.16
CA LYS A 82 12.50 5.74 -8.89
C LYS A 82 13.38 5.20 -7.75
N ALA A 83 12.80 4.69 -6.67
CA ALA A 83 13.55 4.07 -5.58
C ALA A 83 14.31 2.82 -6.04
N PHE A 84 13.69 1.99 -6.89
CA PHE A 84 14.33 0.81 -7.49
C PHE A 84 15.54 1.21 -8.33
N VAL A 85 15.41 2.20 -9.22
CA VAL A 85 16.54 2.70 -10.02
C VAL A 85 17.68 3.22 -9.14
N ARG A 86 17.38 3.97 -8.06
CA ARG A 86 18.42 4.47 -7.14
C ARG A 86 19.18 3.36 -6.42
N ARG A 87 18.60 2.17 -6.31
CA ARG A 87 19.21 0.97 -5.72
C ARG A 87 19.81 0.03 -6.76
N ASN A 88 19.95 0.45 -8.01
CA ASN A 88 20.38 -0.39 -9.14
C ASN A 88 19.50 -1.64 -9.36
N LEU A 89 18.20 -1.54 -9.04
CA LEU A 89 17.21 -2.59 -9.29
C LEU A 89 16.46 -2.30 -10.60
N ALA A 90 16.06 -3.37 -11.30
CA ALA A 90 15.24 -3.25 -12.50
C ALA A 90 13.88 -2.59 -12.17
N LYS A 91 13.36 -1.76 -13.08
CA LYS A 91 12.03 -1.17 -12.90
C LYS A 91 10.97 -2.25 -12.95
N LEU A 92 9.98 -2.12 -12.08
CA LEU A 92 8.80 -2.97 -12.04
C LEU A 92 7.84 -2.61 -13.16
N ARG A 93 7.24 -3.65 -13.76
CA ARG A 93 6.08 -3.53 -14.64
C ARG A 93 4.79 -3.65 -13.85
N TRP A 94 4.02 -2.58 -13.84
CA TRP A 94 2.73 -2.50 -13.15
C TRP A 94 1.57 -2.82 -14.10
N VAL A 95 0.46 -3.31 -13.56
CA VAL A 95 -0.84 -3.22 -14.24
C VAL A 95 -1.30 -1.75 -14.24
N ASP A 96 -2.00 -1.30 -15.28
CA ASP A 96 -2.55 0.06 -15.33
C ASP A 96 -3.63 0.29 -14.26
N GLY A 97 -3.71 1.51 -13.72
CA GLY A 97 -4.68 1.87 -12.67
C GLY A 97 -4.47 1.14 -11.33
N CYS A 98 -5.51 0.99 -10.52
CA CYS A 98 -5.48 0.20 -9.30
C CYS A 98 -6.83 -0.48 -9.05
N THR A 99 -6.82 -1.56 -8.25
CA THR A 99 -8.07 -2.09 -7.70
C THR A 99 -8.49 -1.22 -6.52
N LYS A 100 -9.76 -0.84 -6.46
CA LYS A 100 -10.34 0.02 -5.43
C LYS A 100 -11.37 -0.78 -4.64
N TYR A 101 -11.40 -0.56 -3.33
CA TYR A 101 -12.38 -1.17 -2.44
C TYR A 101 -13.08 -0.07 -1.65
N ASP A 102 -14.39 -0.22 -1.51
CA ASP A 102 -15.17 0.67 -0.64
C ASP A 102 -14.80 0.39 0.82
N THR A 103 -14.58 1.46 1.59
CA THR A 103 -14.31 1.35 3.02
C THR A 103 -14.88 2.57 3.72
N LYS A 104 -15.79 2.33 4.66
CA LYS A 104 -16.38 3.39 5.48
C LYS A 104 -15.53 3.64 6.73
N LEU A 105 -15.72 4.81 7.33
CA LEU A 105 -14.99 5.20 8.54
C LEU A 105 -15.15 4.18 9.68
N ASN A 106 -16.37 3.70 9.93
CA ASN A 106 -16.69 2.74 10.98
C ASN A 106 -16.22 1.29 10.69
N GLU A 107 -15.71 1.03 9.49
CA GLU A 107 -15.15 -0.28 9.09
C GLU A 107 -13.62 -0.23 9.03
N LEU A 108 -13.03 0.95 9.20
CA LEU A 108 -11.64 1.21 8.89
C LEU A 108 -10.68 0.36 9.72
N ARG A 109 -10.99 0.14 11.01
CA ARG A 109 -10.24 -0.80 11.86
C ARG A 109 -10.26 -2.22 11.33
N ARG A 110 -11.45 -2.73 10.98
CA ARG A 110 -11.61 -4.08 10.42
C ARG A 110 -10.87 -4.22 9.08
N THR A 111 -10.94 -3.20 8.22
CA THR A 111 -10.22 -3.20 6.94
C THR A 111 -8.71 -3.18 7.13
N ARG A 112 -8.20 -2.37 8.06
CA ARG A 112 -6.78 -2.35 8.43
C ARG A 112 -6.31 -3.73 8.90
N ASP A 113 -7.05 -4.34 9.83
CA ASP A 113 -6.69 -5.64 10.39
C ASP A 113 -6.75 -6.74 9.33
N TYR A 114 -7.73 -6.68 8.42
CA TYR A 114 -7.79 -7.56 7.26
C TYR A 114 -6.57 -7.40 6.35
N ILE A 115 -6.15 -6.15 6.07
CA ILE A 115 -4.98 -5.86 5.24
C ILE A 115 -3.73 -6.49 5.85
N LEU A 116 -3.48 -6.26 7.14
CA LEU A 116 -2.34 -6.80 7.87
C LEU A 116 -2.34 -8.34 7.96
N ALA A 117 -3.51 -8.97 7.91
CA ALA A 117 -3.63 -10.43 7.92
C ALA A 117 -3.39 -11.10 6.54
N ASN A 118 -3.20 -10.34 5.46
CA ASN A 118 -3.00 -10.94 4.12
C ASN A 118 -1.76 -11.84 4.01
N PRO A 119 -0.61 -11.56 4.64
CA PRO A 119 0.54 -12.47 4.62
C PRO A 119 0.20 -13.86 5.17
N VAL A 120 -0.58 -13.93 6.25
CA VAL A 120 -1.08 -15.19 6.84
C VAL A 120 -2.03 -15.90 5.87
N ARG A 121 -2.99 -15.16 5.31
CA ARG A 121 -3.94 -15.70 4.31
C ARG A 121 -3.23 -16.22 3.05
N GLY A 122 -2.12 -15.59 2.69
CA GLY A 122 -1.22 -15.98 1.61
C GLY A 122 -0.25 -17.11 1.98
N ARG A 123 -0.29 -17.64 3.21
CA ARG A 123 0.61 -18.67 3.75
C ARG A 123 2.09 -18.30 3.65
N LEU A 124 2.40 -17.01 3.86
CA LEU A 124 3.77 -16.49 3.86
C LEU A 124 4.40 -16.53 5.25
N VAL A 125 3.55 -16.41 6.28
CA VAL A 125 3.89 -16.41 7.71
C VAL A 125 2.71 -16.97 8.51
N ASP A 126 2.94 -17.38 9.75
CA ASP A 126 1.89 -17.88 10.65
C ASP A 126 1.16 -16.76 11.39
N HIS A 127 1.87 -15.68 11.74
CA HIS A 127 1.31 -14.51 12.41
C HIS A 127 1.54 -13.22 11.61
N PRO A 128 0.62 -12.22 11.63
CA PRO A 128 0.78 -10.97 10.90
C PRO A 128 2.09 -10.22 11.21
N GLU A 129 2.52 -10.23 12.47
CA GLU A 129 3.74 -9.58 12.97
C GLU A 129 5.04 -10.17 12.42
N ASP A 130 5.01 -11.42 11.94
CA ASP A 130 6.16 -12.07 11.34
C ASP A 130 6.44 -11.55 9.92
N TRP A 131 5.52 -10.78 9.33
CA TRP A 131 5.72 -10.20 8.00
C TRP A 131 6.37 -8.81 8.10
N PRO A 132 7.66 -8.66 7.74
CA PRO A 132 8.39 -7.40 7.94
C PRO A 132 8.01 -6.29 6.96
N TYR A 133 7.14 -6.57 5.98
CA TYR A 133 6.77 -5.63 4.92
C TYR A 133 5.31 -5.18 5.02
N GLY A 134 4.75 -5.19 6.23
CA GLY A 134 3.49 -4.56 6.59
C GLY A 134 3.69 -3.45 7.62
N GLY A 135 2.80 -2.47 7.66
CA GLY A 135 2.92 -1.36 8.62
C GLY A 135 1.65 -0.54 8.77
N THR A 136 1.57 0.20 9.88
CA THR A 136 0.49 1.14 10.23
C THR A 136 1.08 2.49 10.63
N PRO A 137 1.66 3.25 9.69
CA PRO A 137 2.50 4.40 10.00
C PRO A 137 1.70 5.59 10.55
N ASN A 138 0.38 5.62 10.35
CA ASN A 138 -0.48 6.62 10.96
C ASN A 138 -1.65 5.98 11.73
N PRO A 139 -2.07 6.59 12.85
CA PRO A 139 -3.18 6.08 13.64
C PRO A 139 -4.50 6.21 12.88
N LEU A 140 -5.46 5.37 13.24
CA LEU A 140 -6.83 5.53 12.78
C LEU A 140 -7.42 6.83 13.34
N PRO A 141 -8.23 7.57 12.56
CA PRO A 141 -8.96 8.74 13.04
C PRO A 141 -9.95 8.35 14.16
N ALA A 142 -10.41 9.34 14.92
CA ALA A 142 -11.49 9.12 15.89
C ALA A 142 -12.77 8.63 15.19
N GLY A 143 -13.46 7.66 15.79
CA GLY A 143 -14.69 7.07 15.23
C GLY A 143 -14.46 5.90 14.26
N ALA A 144 -13.22 5.41 14.13
CA ALA A 144 -12.82 4.27 13.32
C ALA A 144 -12.64 2.93 14.08
#